data_AF-A0A368N588-F1
#
_entry.id   AF-A0A368N588-F1
#
_cell.length_a   1.000
_cell.length_b   1.000
_cell.length_c   1.000
_cell.angle_alpha   90.00
_cell.angle_beta   90.00
_cell.angle_gamma   90.00
#
_symmetry.space_group_name_H-M   'P 1'
#
loop_
_entity.id
_entity.type
_entity.pdbx_description
1 polymer ?
#
loop_
_entity_poly.entity_id
_entity_poly.type
_entity_poly.pdbx_seq_one_letter_code
_entity_poly.pdbx_strand_id
1 'polypeptide(L)'
;MSENILSLEDLKFLENLHQKYGIDFLRFDENGIKINNEHIVFDDISNVDYYNMLTEISKKLKYRLNSNFQMNFSSGFKFDVERLSSFPTFND
;
A
#
# COMPACT_ATOMS: atom_id res chain seq x y z
N MET A 1 -3.01 -0.01 -24.74
CA MET A 1 -2.07 0.74 -23.88
C MET A 1 -2.42 0.40 -22.45
N SER A 2 -1.49 -0.13 -21.65
CA SER A 2 -1.75 -0.38 -20.23
C SER A 2 -1.75 0.96 -19.52
N GLU A 3 -2.92 1.50 -19.20
CA GLU A 3 -3.00 2.65 -18.29
C GLU A 3 -2.40 2.23 -16.95
N ASN A 4 -1.35 2.93 -16.51
CA ASN A 4 -0.83 2.75 -15.17
C ASN A 4 -1.92 3.22 -14.20
N ILE A 5 -2.41 2.31 -13.36
CA ILE A 5 -3.46 2.57 -12.37
C ILE A 5 -3.01 3.61 -11.34
N LEU A 6 -1.70 3.70 -11.12
CA LEU A 6 -1.07 4.69 -10.25
C LEU A 6 -0.52 5.85 -11.08
N SER A 7 -0.78 7.06 -10.61
CA SER A 7 -0.22 8.29 -11.18
C SER A 7 1.26 8.42 -10.81
N LEU A 8 1.97 9.34 -11.49
CA LEU A 8 3.34 9.67 -11.12
C LEU A 8 3.44 10.23 -9.68
N GLU A 9 2.41 10.93 -9.22
CA GLU A 9 2.32 11.44 -7.85
C GLU A 9 2.19 10.32 -6.82
N ASP A 10 1.34 9.32 -7.10
CA ASP A 10 1.21 8.12 -6.27
C ASP A 10 2.56 7.41 -6.13
N LEU A 11 3.28 7.26 -7.26
CA LEU A 11 4.59 6.59 -7.28
C LEU A 11 5.63 7.37 -6.47
N LYS A 12 5.74 8.69 -6.66
CA LYS A 12 6.69 9.53 -5.90
C LYS A 12 6.39 9.49 -4.39
N PHE A 13 5.12 9.46 -4.02
CA PHE A 13 4.73 9.32 -2.62
C PHE A 13 5.19 7.99 -2.04
N LEU A 14 4.92 6.87 -2.72
CA LEU A 14 5.36 5.54 -2.28
C LEU A 14 6.89 5.43 -2.21
N GLU A 15 7.60 6.08 -3.12
CA GLU A 15 9.07 6.15 -3.11
C GLU A 15 9.59 6.86 -1.87
N ASN A 16 9.08 8.07 -1.61
CA ASN A 16 9.45 8.85 -0.43
C ASN A 16 9.13 8.09 0.86
N LEU A 17 7.98 7.42 0.90
CA LEU A 17 7.55 6.64 2.05
C LEU A 17 8.53 5.48 2.32
N HIS A 18 8.91 4.73 1.29
CA HIS A 18 9.88 3.65 1.41
C HIS A 18 11.27 4.15 1.81
N GLN A 19 11.79 5.20 1.15
CA GLN A 19 13.14 5.72 1.41
C GLN A 19 13.27 6.37 2.79
N LYS A 20 12.24 7.11 3.22
CA LYS A 20 12.29 7.86 4.49
C LYS A 20 12.09 6.96 5.71
N TYR A 21 11.20 5.97 5.60
CA TYR A 21 10.77 5.15 6.74
C TYR A 21 11.21 3.69 6.69
N GLY A 22 11.93 3.28 5.64
CA GLY A 22 12.38 1.90 5.47
C GLY A 22 11.23 0.91 5.48
N ILE A 23 10.12 1.26 4.83
CA ILE A 23 8.92 0.41 4.80
C ILE A 23 9.16 -0.76 3.86
N ASP A 24 9.00 -1.97 4.38
CA ASP A 24 9.15 -3.20 3.60
C ASP A 24 7.82 -3.60 2.94
N PHE A 25 6.69 -3.30 3.58
CA PHE A 25 5.37 -3.59 3.02
C PHE A 25 4.27 -2.61 3.45
N LEU A 26 3.26 -2.47 2.58
CA LEU A 26 1.98 -1.86 2.88
C LEU A 26 0.86 -2.86 2.60
N ARG A 27 0.12 -3.27 3.63
CA ARG A 27 -1.03 -4.16 3.49
C ARG A 27 -2.33 -3.36 3.54
N PHE A 28 -3.21 -3.61 2.59
CA PHE A 28 -4.51 -2.97 2.45
C PHE A 28 -5.60 -4.03 2.58
N ASP A 29 -6.20 -4.12 3.76
CA ASP A 29 -7.27 -5.09 4.07
C ASP A 29 -8.58 -4.38 4.46
N GLU A 30 -9.56 -5.13 4.96
CA GLU A 30 -10.86 -4.59 5.42
C GLU A 30 -10.75 -3.83 6.75
N ASN A 31 -9.70 -4.10 7.53
CA ASN A 31 -9.42 -3.44 8.81
C ASN A 31 -8.60 -2.14 8.63
N GLY A 32 -8.19 -1.83 7.40
CA GLY A 32 -7.47 -0.61 7.06
C GLY A 32 -6.10 -0.88 6.42
N ILE A 33 -5.16 0.02 6.71
CA ILE A 33 -3.79 0.01 6.16
C ILE A 33 -2.84 -0.44 7.28
N LYS A 34 -2.01 -1.45 7.01
CA LYS A 34 -0.97 -1.93 7.92
C LYS A 34 0.42 -1.71 7.33
N ILE A 35 1.35 -1.30 8.17
CA ILE A 35 2.73 -0.95 7.82
C ILE A 35 3.67 -1.67 8.80
N ASN A 36 4.82 -2.18 8.34
CA ASN A 36 5.82 -2.80 9.21
C ASN A 36 6.39 -1.84 10.28
N ASN A 37 6.54 -0.55 9.94
CA ASN A 37 7.13 0.47 10.80
C ASN A 37 6.10 1.54 11.23
N GLU A 38 4.89 1.09 11.58
CA GLU A 38 3.73 1.95 11.87
C GLU A 38 4.06 3.11 12.85
N HIS A 39 4.80 2.80 13.92
CA HIS A 39 5.18 3.77 14.95
C HIS A 39 6.08 4.91 14.45
N ILE A 40 6.92 4.67 13.43
CA ILE A 40 7.87 5.66 12.93
C ILE A 40 7.19 6.58 11.91
N VAL A 41 6.31 6.00 11.09
CA VAL A 41 5.60 6.72 10.03
C VAL A 41 4.58 7.69 10.61
N PHE A 42 3.87 7.28 11.67
CA PHE A 42 2.76 8.06 12.20
C PHE A 42 3.13 9.11 13.26
N ASP A 43 4.35 9.11 13.78
CA ASP A 43 4.81 10.12 14.74
C ASP A 43 5.43 11.35 14.04
N ASP A 44 5.86 11.24 12.78
CA ASP A 44 6.67 12.26 12.10
C ASP A 44 5.88 13.17 11.14
N ILE A 45 4.60 12.88 10.88
CA ILE A 45 3.83 13.60 9.86
C ILE A 45 2.40 13.86 10.33
N SER A 46 1.77 14.92 9.79
CA SER A 46 0.32 15.12 9.86
C SER A 46 -0.40 13.90 9.29
N ASN A 47 -0.64 12.90 10.14
CA ASN A 47 -1.15 11.58 9.76
C ASN A 47 -2.30 11.61 8.75
N VAL A 48 -3.15 12.62 8.85
CA VAL A 48 -4.28 12.84 7.95
C VAL A 48 -3.89 12.83 6.47
N ASP A 49 -2.80 13.51 6.07
CA ASP A 49 -2.44 13.65 4.65
C ASP A 49 -1.89 12.34 4.07
N TYR A 50 -1.08 11.63 4.84
CA TYR A 50 -0.49 10.34 4.42
C TYR A 50 -1.54 9.24 4.34
N TYR A 51 -2.42 9.17 5.34
CA TYR A 51 -3.54 8.23 5.32
C TYR A 51 -4.48 8.52 4.16
N ASN A 52 -4.74 9.79 3.83
CA ASN A 52 -5.57 10.15 2.67
C ASN A 52 -4.93 9.66 1.36
N MET A 53 -3.63 9.91 1.14
CA MET A 53 -2.94 9.42 -0.06
C MET A 53 -2.93 7.89 -0.16
N LEU A 54 -2.61 7.19 0.93
CA LEU A 54 -2.64 5.72 0.97
C LEU A 54 -4.05 5.18 0.71
N THR A 55 -5.08 5.87 1.20
CA THR A 55 -6.48 5.51 0.96
C THR A 55 -6.86 5.65 -0.52
N GLU A 56 -6.42 6.71 -1.19
CA GLU A 56 -6.67 6.88 -2.63
C GLU A 56 -5.92 5.83 -3.46
N ILE A 57 -4.66 5.54 -3.13
CA ILE A 57 -3.88 4.46 -3.75
C ILE A 57 -4.57 3.10 -3.54
N SER A 58 -5.07 2.84 -2.33
CA SER A 58 -5.83 1.65 -1.99
C SER A 58 -7.06 1.49 -2.88
N LYS A 59 -7.87 2.54 -3.04
CA LYS A 59 -9.08 2.51 -3.88
C LYS A 59 -8.76 2.17 -5.33
N LYS A 60 -7.74 2.82 -5.91
CA LYS A 60 -7.30 2.58 -7.31
C LYS A 60 -6.93 1.12 -7.53
N LEU A 61 -6.15 0.55 -6.62
CA LEU A 61 -5.67 -0.83 -6.74
C LEU A 61 -6.71 -1.88 -6.35
N LYS A 62 -7.49 -1.67 -5.29
CA LYS A 62 -8.62 -2.55 -4.94
C LYS A 62 -9.62 -2.61 -6.09
N TYR A 63 -9.90 -1.49 -6.76
CA TYR A 63 -10.77 -1.48 -7.95
C TYR A 63 -10.23 -2.37 -9.07
N ARG A 64 -8.92 -2.32 -9.34
CA ARG A 64 -8.31 -3.17 -10.37
C ARG A 64 -8.25 -4.64 -9.98
N LEU A 65 -7.83 -4.91 -8.75
CA LEU A 65 -7.52 -6.25 -8.26
C LEU A 65 -8.76 -7.01 -7.80
N ASN A 66 -9.82 -6.28 -7.47
CA ASN A 66 -11.04 -6.78 -6.83
C ASN A 66 -10.73 -7.64 -5.59
N SER A 67 -9.73 -7.23 -4.79
CA SER A 67 -9.22 -8.01 -3.68
C SER A 67 -8.43 -7.12 -2.72
N ASN A 68 -8.28 -7.58 -1.48
CA ASN A 68 -7.27 -7.06 -0.57
C ASN A 68 -5.88 -7.37 -1.13
N PHE A 69 -4.88 -6.57 -0.77
CA PHE A 69 -3.57 -6.72 -1.36
C PHE A 69 -2.46 -6.23 -0.43
N GLN A 70 -1.23 -6.63 -0.76
CA GLN A 70 -0.02 -6.16 -0.11
C GLN A 70 0.93 -5.63 -1.18
N MET A 71 1.48 -4.45 -0.94
CA MET A 71 2.64 -3.95 -1.66
C MET A 71 3.89 -4.40 -0.92
N ASN A 72 4.83 -5.01 -1.64
CA ASN A 72 6.14 -5.38 -1.10
C ASN A 72 7.19 -4.50 -1.77
N PHE A 73 7.95 -3.75 -0.98
CA PHE A 73 9.01 -2.88 -1.48
C PHE A 73 10.34 -3.61 -1.52
N SER A 74 11.18 -3.23 -2.48
CA SER A 74 12.51 -3.77 -2.69
C SER A 74 13.51 -2.65 -2.96
N SER A 75 14.81 -2.99 -2.94
CA SER A 75 15.90 -2.03 -3.11
C SER A 75 15.79 -1.24 -4.43
N GLY A 76 15.91 0.09 -4.34
CA GLY A 76 15.95 0.97 -5.52
C GLY A 76 14.57 1.38 -6.05
N PHE A 77 13.60 1.57 -5.14
CA PHE A 77 12.19 1.90 -5.42
C PHE A 77 11.57 1.04 -6.51
N LYS A 78 11.37 -0.23 -6.17
CA LYS A 78 10.56 -1.17 -6.92
C LYS A 78 9.61 -1.84 -5.94
N PHE A 79 8.37 -2.05 -6.36
CA PHE A 79 7.41 -2.76 -5.53
C PHE A 79 6.55 -3.70 -6.36
N ASP A 80 6.21 -4.82 -5.73
CA ASP A 80 5.28 -5.81 -6.27
C ASP A 80 3.94 -5.69 -5.54
N VAL A 81 2.85 -5.97 -6.26
CA VAL A 81 1.50 -5.97 -5.69
C VAL A 81 0.96 -7.38 -5.69
N GLU A 82 0.80 -7.94 -4.51
CA GLU A 82 0.30 -9.30 -4.30
C GLU A 82 -1.14 -9.26 -3.80
N ARG A 83 -2.03 -10.00 -4.45
CA ARG A 83 -3.40 -10.16 -3.97
C ARG A 83 -3.38 -11.02 -2.71
N LEU A 84 -4.07 -10.55 -1.68
CA LEU A 84 -4.34 -11.35 -0.49
C LEU A 84 -5.63 -12.10 -0.76
N SER A 85 -5.54 -13.43 -0.91
CA SER A 85 -6.73 -14.25 -0.98
C SER A 85 -7.58 -14.00 0.26
N SER A 86 -8.78 -13.46 0.04
CA SER A 86 -9.88 -13.59 0.99
C SER A 86 -10.17 -15.08 1.07
N PHE A 87 -9.51 -15.80 1.96
CA PHE A 87 -9.89 -17.18 2.24
C PHE A 87 -11.35 -17.15 2.72
N PRO A 88 -12.27 -17.88 2.07
CA PRO A 88 -13.42 -18.37 2.81
C PRO A 88 -12.88 -19.35 3.85
N THR A 89 -13.28 -19.16 5.10
CA THR A 89 -13.13 -20.16 6.14
C THR A 89 -13.90 -21.44 5.79
N PHE A 90 -13.17 -22.56 5.83
CA PHE A 90 -13.50 -23.99 6.09
C PHE A 90 -14.36 -24.84 5.14
N ASN A 91 -13.85 -26.07 4.87
CA ASN A 91 -14.45 -27.43 4.97
C ASN A 91 -13.39 -28.42 4.41
N ASP A 92 -12.92 -29.52 5.04
CA ASP A 92 -13.32 -30.33 6.20
C ASP A 92 -12.12 -30.57 7.16
#